data_AF-A0A1M4ZJP1-F1
#
_entry.id   AF-A0A1M4ZJP1-F1
#
_cell.length_a   1.000
_cell.length_b   1.000
_cell.length_c   1.000
_cell.angle_alpha   90.00
_cell.angle_beta   90.00
_cell.angle_gamma   90.00
#
_symmetry.space_group_name_H-M   'P 1'
#
loop_
_entity.id
_entity.type
_entity.pdbx_description
1 polymer ?
#
loop_
_entity_poly.entity_id
_entity_poly.type
_entity_poly.pdbx_seq_one_letter_code
_entity_poly.pdbx_strand_id
1 'polypeptide(L)'
;MIKALVLALIAAGPAVAQQVTDPDWPCLQRKQPQLSIAQVWTGPVPDDTTAERAKDTTIRTLARNIALRRTSLEEAQAMVDTFAGDHDDVAMTALFLATFDDVQRARDRVMAGITRYAHSQEALDDKINTLRKDFDTLNAADPPDFDAIDKAEADLDWATRIFKDRQQALTYVCETPVILEQRAFALGRMIQSKL
;
A
#
# COMPACT_ATOMS: atom_id res chain seq x y z
N MET A 1 -31.71 -54.03 -30.33
CA MET A 1 -31.15 -52.72 -30.75
C MET A 1 -30.82 -51.92 -29.50
N ILE A 2 -29.57 -52.00 -29.03
CA ILE A 2 -29.12 -51.31 -27.81
C ILE A 2 -28.61 -49.94 -28.22
N LYS A 3 -29.31 -48.86 -27.81
CA LYS A 3 -28.90 -47.48 -28.03
C LYS A 3 -27.79 -47.13 -27.04
N ALA A 4 -26.57 -46.98 -27.52
CA ALA A 4 -25.44 -46.48 -26.72
C ALA A 4 -25.60 -44.97 -26.51
N LEU A 5 -25.78 -44.55 -25.26
CA LEU A 5 -25.76 -43.16 -24.82
C LEU A 5 -24.28 -42.76 -24.64
N VAL A 6 -23.74 -41.96 -25.56
CA VAL A 6 -22.38 -41.41 -25.43
C VAL A 6 -22.44 -40.18 -24.54
N LEU A 7 -21.94 -40.31 -23.32
CA LEU A 7 -21.75 -39.22 -22.37
C LEU A 7 -20.49 -38.44 -22.77
N ALA A 8 -20.66 -37.24 -23.32
CA ALA A 8 -19.55 -36.36 -23.65
C ALA A 8 -18.93 -35.79 -22.35
N LEU A 9 -17.74 -36.28 -21.98
CA LEU A 9 -16.91 -35.64 -20.95
C LEU A 9 -16.41 -34.31 -21.50
N ILE A 10 -16.95 -33.21 -20.98
CA ILE A 10 -16.36 -31.89 -21.14
C ILE A 10 -15.10 -31.86 -20.28
N ALA A 11 -13.94 -31.94 -20.92
CA ALA A 11 -12.65 -31.73 -20.26
C ALA A 11 -12.53 -30.25 -19.87
N ALA A 12 -12.88 -29.92 -18.63
CA ALA A 12 -12.53 -28.65 -18.02
C ALA A 12 -11.01 -28.65 -17.76
N GLY A 13 -10.23 -28.20 -18.74
CA GLY A 13 -8.80 -27.92 -18.53
C GLY A 13 -8.62 -26.81 -17.49
N PRO A 14 -7.53 -26.84 -16.69
CA PRO A 14 -7.27 -25.79 -15.71
C PRO A 14 -7.08 -24.47 -16.45
N ALA A 15 -8.00 -23.53 -16.22
CA ALA A 15 -7.84 -22.15 -16.66
C ALA A 15 -6.66 -21.55 -15.90
N VAL A 16 -5.51 -21.43 -16.56
CA VAL A 16 -4.37 -20.68 -16.04
C VAL A 16 -4.76 -19.21 -16.13
N ALA A 17 -5.25 -18.64 -15.03
CA ALA A 17 -5.53 -17.21 -14.97
C ALA A 17 -4.23 -16.46 -15.27
N GLN A 18 -4.20 -15.74 -16.40
CA GLN A 18 -3.09 -14.87 -16.74
C GLN A 18 -2.95 -13.83 -15.63
N GLN A 19 -1.82 -13.87 -14.94
CA GLN A 19 -1.51 -12.89 -13.91
C GLN A 19 -1.26 -11.56 -14.59
N VAL A 20 -2.21 -10.64 -14.47
CA VAL A 20 -1.99 -9.24 -14.78
C VAL A 20 -0.98 -8.73 -13.74
N THR A 21 0.28 -8.64 -14.15
CA THR A 21 1.33 -7.98 -13.38
C THR A 21 1.25 -6.49 -13.64
N ASP A 22 1.02 -5.70 -12.60
CA ASP A 22 1.13 -4.24 -12.67
C ASP A 22 2.62 -3.89 -12.84
N PRO A 23 3.06 -3.39 -14.02
CA PRO A 23 4.47 -3.08 -14.24
C PRO A 23 4.97 -1.94 -13.33
N ASP A 24 4.06 -1.09 -12.84
CA ASP A 24 4.39 0.10 -12.05
C ASP A 24 4.44 -0.20 -10.54
N TRP A 25 4.36 -1.48 -10.16
CA TRP A 25 4.34 -1.94 -8.78
C TRP A 25 5.65 -2.65 -8.40
N PRO A 26 6.56 -2.00 -7.65
CA PRO A 26 7.91 -2.50 -7.40
C PRO A 26 8.00 -3.52 -6.26
N CYS A 27 6.91 -3.74 -5.52
CA CYS A 27 6.95 -4.59 -4.32
C CYS A 27 6.73 -6.07 -4.66
N LEU A 28 7.38 -6.95 -3.90
CA LEU A 28 7.20 -8.42 -4.01
C LEU A 28 5.74 -8.84 -3.76
N GLN A 29 5.06 -8.15 -2.84
CA GLN A 29 3.64 -8.39 -2.57
C GLN A 29 2.79 -7.84 -3.71
N ARG A 30 1.76 -8.59 -4.11
CA ARG A 30 0.82 -8.12 -5.14
C ARG A 30 0.13 -6.84 -4.68
N LYS A 31 -0.07 -5.93 -5.63
CA LYS A 31 -0.89 -4.74 -5.41
C LYS A 31 -2.34 -5.15 -5.16
N GLN A 32 -2.82 -4.96 -3.94
CA GLN A 32 -4.24 -5.03 -3.62
C GLN A 32 -4.79 -3.59 -3.56
N PRO A 33 -5.61 -3.13 -4.51
CA PRO A 33 -6.03 -1.73 -4.56
C PRO A 33 -6.90 -1.30 -3.38
N GLN A 34 -7.77 -2.18 -2.89
CA GLN A 34 -8.70 -1.88 -1.81
C GLN A 34 -8.77 -3.05 -0.82
N LEU A 35 -8.86 -2.72 0.46
CA LEU A 35 -9.17 -3.69 1.50
C LEU A 35 -10.67 -3.97 1.47
N SER A 36 -11.04 -5.21 1.79
CA SER A 36 -12.44 -5.56 1.94
C SER A 36 -12.87 -5.34 3.39
N ILE A 37 -13.96 -4.62 3.57
CA ILE A 37 -14.62 -4.50 4.89
C ILE A 37 -14.92 -5.89 5.46
N ALA A 38 -15.41 -6.81 4.62
CA ALA A 38 -15.76 -8.17 5.05
C ALA A 38 -14.56 -9.00 5.53
N GLN A 39 -13.32 -8.61 5.21
CA GLN A 39 -12.12 -9.26 5.74
C GLN A 39 -11.71 -8.72 7.12
N VAL A 40 -12.14 -7.50 7.46
CA VAL A 40 -11.72 -6.78 8.67
C VAL A 40 -12.82 -6.76 9.74
N TRP A 41 -14.08 -6.86 9.32
CA TRP A 41 -15.24 -6.66 10.16
C TRP A 41 -16.17 -7.85 10.17
N THR A 42 -16.56 -8.29 11.36
CA THR A 42 -17.57 -9.35 11.56
C THR A 42 -18.72 -8.93 12.48
N GLY A 43 -18.89 -7.63 12.70
CA GLY A 43 -20.07 -7.05 13.38
C GLY A 43 -21.25 -6.80 12.43
N PRO A 44 -22.26 -6.01 12.84
CA PRO A 44 -23.38 -5.60 11.99
C PRO A 44 -22.93 -5.04 10.66
N VAL A 45 -23.61 -5.40 9.58
CA VAL A 45 -23.29 -4.89 8.24
C VAL A 45 -23.57 -3.38 8.21
N PRO A 46 -22.58 -2.53 7.87
CA PRO A 46 -22.81 -1.10 7.75
C PRO A 46 -23.91 -0.82 6.71
N ASP A 47 -24.90 -0.03 7.11
CA ASP A 47 -26.02 0.44 6.29
C ASP A 47 -25.98 1.96 6.11
N ASP A 48 -26.98 2.53 5.42
CA ASP A 48 -27.06 3.98 5.18
C ASP A 48 -27.17 4.79 6.50
N THR A 49 -27.84 4.25 7.51
CA THR A 49 -27.94 4.87 8.84
C THR A 49 -26.56 4.98 9.47
N THR A 50 -25.80 3.91 9.42
CA THR A 50 -24.43 3.82 9.93
C THR A 50 -23.51 4.74 9.14
N ALA A 51 -23.65 4.80 7.81
CA ALA A 51 -22.86 5.65 6.93
C ALA A 51 -23.11 7.15 7.19
N GLU A 52 -24.35 7.55 7.47
CA GLU A 52 -24.64 8.92 7.86
C GLU A 52 -24.08 9.23 9.24
N ARG A 53 -24.26 8.33 10.21
CA ARG A 53 -23.71 8.48 11.56
C ARG A 53 -22.19 8.57 11.56
N ALA A 54 -21.50 7.87 10.64
CA ALA A 54 -20.05 7.91 10.50
C ALA A 54 -19.50 9.30 10.13
N LYS A 55 -20.35 10.22 9.65
CA LYS A 55 -19.99 11.61 9.34
C LYS A 55 -20.00 12.53 10.57
N ASP A 56 -20.55 12.06 11.70
CA ASP A 56 -20.56 12.82 12.94
C ASP A 56 -19.15 13.26 13.36
N THR A 57 -19.03 14.48 13.89
CA THR A 57 -17.72 15.09 14.17
C THR A 57 -16.98 14.35 15.28
N THR A 58 -17.67 13.83 16.29
CA THR A 58 -17.07 13.06 17.39
C THR A 58 -16.52 11.76 16.85
N ILE A 59 -17.32 11.02 16.07
CA ILE A 59 -16.90 9.75 15.43
C ILE A 59 -15.72 9.98 14.49
N ARG A 60 -15.80 10.97 13.59
CA ARG A 60 -14.73 11.31 12.64
C ARG A 60 -13.44 11.72 13.35
N THR A 61 -13.52 12.38 14.49
CA THR A 61 -12.34 12.80 15.26
C THR A 61 -11.68 11.60 15.93
N LEU A 62 -12.47 10.75 16.57
CA LEU A 62 -11.97 9.52 17.16
C LEU A 62 -11.34 8.60 16.11
N ALA A 63 -12.07 8.32 15.02
CA ALA A 63 -11.61 7.51 13.89
C ALA A 63 -10.26 7.98 13.35
N ARG A 64 -10.11 9.28 13.08
CA ARG A 64 -8.85 9.86 12.61
C ARG A 64 -7.72 9.63 13.59
N ASN A 65 -7.96 9.82 14.89
CA ASN A 65 -6.94 9.63 15.93
C ASN A 65 -6.51 8.18 16.03
N ILE A 66 -7.45 7.24 16.14
CA ILE A 66 -7.12 5.81 16.26
C ILE A 66 -6.58 5.22 14.95
N ALA A 67 -6.83 5.84 13.79
CA ALA A 67 -6.21 5.42 12.53
C ALA A 67 -4.72 5.79 12.43
N LEU A 68 -4.20 6.74 13.21
CA LEU A 68 -2.81 7.18 13.12
C LEU A 68 -1.85 6.08 13.59
N ARG A 69 -0.82 5.76 12.78
CA ARG A 69 0.22 4.78 13.15
C ARG A 69 0.95 5.10 14.47
N ARG A 70 1.07 6.39 14.81
CA ARG A 70 1.74 6.85 16.04
C ARG A 70 0.91 6.57 17.31
N THR A 71 -0.41 6.41 17.17
CA THR A 71 -1.28 6.07 18.29
C THR A 71 -1.11 4.58 18.55
N SER A 72 -0.67 4.22 19.75
CA SER A 72 -0.47 2.81 20.09
C SER A 72 -1.81 2.07 20.09
N LEU A 73 -1.79 0.74 20.00
CA LEU A 73 -3.02 -0.05 20.11
C LEU A 73 -3.62 0.05 21.51
N GLU A 74 -2.81 0.22 22.55
CA GLU A 74 -3.26 0.41 23.94
C GLU A 74 -3.99 1.76 24.10
N GLU A 75 -3.42 2.83 23.55
CA GLU A 75 -4.06 4.16 23.53
C GLU A 75 -5.37 4.11 22.74
N ALA A 76 -5.36 3.50 21.56
CA ALA A 76 -6.57 3.34 20.75
C ALA A 76 -7.65 2.56 21.51
N GLN A 77 -7.28 1.49 22.22
CA GLN A 77 -8.21 0.71 23.03
C GLN A 77 -8.87 1.58 24.11
N ALA A 78 -8.09 2.36 24.86
CA ALA A 78 -8.66 3.24 25.90
C ALA A 78 -9.64 4.27 25.32
N MET A 79 -9.34 4.82 24.14
CA MET A 79 -10.22 5.76 23.45
C MET A 79 -11.52 5.10 22.97
N VAL A 80 -11.42 3.88 22.41
CA VAL A 80 -12.58 3.09 21.98
C VAL A 80 -13.45 2.67 23.18
N ASP A 81 -12.84 2.25 24.28
CA ASP A 81 -13.53 1.85 25.51
C ASP A 81 -14.34 3.00 26.11
N THR A 82 -13.74 4.19 26.14
CA THR A 82 -14.41 5.41 26.60
C THR A 82 -15.60 5.74 25.70
N PHE A 83 -15.43 5.70 24.39
CA PHE A 83 -16.50 5.97 23.44
C PHE A 83 -17.67 4.98 23.58
N ALA A 84 -17.36 3.68 23.70
CA ALA A 84 -18.36 2.63 23.86
C ALA A 84 -19.20 2.74 25.14
N GLY A 85 -18.69 3.40 26.19
CA GLY A 85 -19.42 3.59 27.44
C GLY A 85 -20.68 4.46 27.30
N ASP A 86 -20.70 5.36 26.31
CA ASP A 86 -21.75 6.37 26.14
C ASP A 86 -22.52 6.22 24.81
N HIS A 87 -22.16 5.25 23.96
CA HIS A 87 -22.64 5.15 22.59
C HIS A 87 -23.21 3.76 22.27
N ASP A 88 -24.17 3.70 21.34
CA ASP A 88 -24.85 2.48 20.92
C ASP A 88 -24.08 1.71 19.82
N ASP A 89 -24.53 0.49 19.53
CA ASP A 89 -23.92 -0.39 18.52
C ASP A 89 -23.91 0.24 17.12
N VAL A 90 -24.88 1.11 16.81
CA VAL A 90 -24.93 1.87 15.56
C VAL A 90 -23.77 2.86 15.49
N ALA A 91 -23.51 3.60 16.57
CA ALA A 91 -22.36 4.48 16.67
C ALA A 91 -21.03 3.71 16.67
N MET A 92 -20.96 2.51 17.26
CA MET A 92 -19.77 1.65 17.20
C MET A 92 -19.50 1.14 15.78
N THR A 93 -20.54 0.70 15.06
CA THR A 93 -20.42 0.29 13.65
C THR A 93 -20.03 1.47 12.76
N ALA A 94 -20.55 2.67 13.05
CA ALA A 94 -20.19 3.91 12.38
C ALA A 94 -18.73 4.32 12.65
N LEU A 95 -18.25 4.12 13.87
CA LEU A 95 -16.85 4.32 14.23
C LEU A 95 -15.94 3.36 13.46
N PHE A 96 -16.31 2.09 13.35
CA PHE A 96 -15.58 1.13 12.51
C PHE A 96 -15.50 1.63 11.07
N LEU A 97 -16.64 1.99 10.47
CA LEU A 97 -16.70 2.45 9.09
C LEU A 97 -15.79 3.67 8.86
N ALA A 98 -15.91 4.69 9.71
CA ALA A 98 -15.08 5.89 9.63
C ALA A 98 -13.57 5.60 9.79
N THR A 99 -13.22 4.67 10.67
CA THR A 99 -11.83 4.27 10.95
C THR A 99 -11.22 3.49 9.80
N PHE A 100 -11.96 2.50 9.27
CA PHE A 100 -11.56 1.71 8.11
C PHE A 100 -11.25 2.63 6.92
N ASP A 101 -12.15 3.57 6.67
CA ASP A 101 -12.03 4.59 5.64
C ASP A 101 -10.76 5.45 5.77
N ASP A 102 -10.41 5.88 6.99
CA ASP A 102 -9.20 6.66 7.23
C ASP A 102 -7.92 5.83 7.01
N VAL A 103 -7.92 4.56 7.44
CA VAL A 103 -6.80 3.65 7.20
C VAL A 103 -6.66 3.34 5.70
N GLN A 104 -7.76 3.07 5.00
CA GLN A 104 -7.76 2.83 3.56
C GLN A 104 -7.23 4.05 2.79
N ARG A 105 -7.69 5.26 3.12
CA ARG A 105 -7.16 6.49 2.52
C ARG A 105 -5.68 6.70 2.80
N ALA A 106 -5.20 6.35 4.00
CA ALA A 106 -3.76 6.41 4.30
C ALA A 106 -2.98 5.40 3.44
N ARG A 107 -3.51 4.19 3.31
CA ARG A 107 -2.93 3.13 2.48
C ARG A 107 -2.87 3.53 1.01
N ASP A 108 -3.94 4.06 0.44
CA ASP A 108 -3.99 4.50 -0.97
C ASP A 108 -2.90 5.54 -1.28
N ARG A 109 -2.67 6.49 -0.35
CA ARG A 109 -1.60 7.49 -0.50
C ARG A 109 -0.21 6.86 -0.48
N VAL A 110 0.02 5.88 0.40
CA VAL A 110 1.28 5.13 0.46
C VAL A 110 1.48 4.34 -0.83
N MET A 111 0.49 3.57 -1.26
CA MET A 111 0.54 2.78 -2.50
C MET A 111 0.83 3.66 -3.71
N ALA A 112 0.16 4.81 -3.84
CA ALA A 112 0.47 5.78 -4.90
C ALA A 112 1.89 6.36 -4.79
N GLY A 113 2.38 6.57 -3.57
CA GLY A 113 3.76 7.00 -3.31
C GLY A 113 4.79 5.96 -3.74
N ILE A 114 4.51 4.67 -3.52
CA ILE A 114 5.35 3.55 -3.94
C ILE A 114 5.48 3.50 -5.45
N THR A 115 4.38 3.65 -6.20
CA THR A 115 4.43 3.71 -7.67
C THR A 115 5.24 4.91 -8.16
N ARG A 116 5.05 6.11 -7.59
CA ARG A 116 5.88 7.27 -7.94
C ARG A 116 7.36 7.05 -7.61
N TYR A 117 7.64 6.34 -6.53
CA TYR A 117 9.00 5.99 -6.14
C TYR A 117 9.66 5.07 -7.17
N ALA A 118 8.94 4.05 -7.66
CA ALA A 118 9.41 3.16 -8.74
C ALA A 118 9.82 3.94 -9.99
N HIS A 119 8.94 4.81 -10.50
CA HIS A 119 9.26 5.64 -11.66
C HIS A 119 10.45 6.58 -11.42
N SER A 120 10.61 7.09 -10.20
CA SER A 120 11.78 7.90 -9.86
C SER A 120 13.08 7.09 -9.83
N GLN A 121 13.01 5.78 -9.56
CA GLN A 121 14.15 4.87 -9.64
C GLN A 121 14.50 4.55 -11.10
N GLU A 122 13.52 4.33 -11.96
CA GLU A 122 13.70 4.14 -13.40
C GLU A 122 14.40 5.37 -14.02
N ALA A 123 13.87 6.56 -13.75
CA ALA A 123 14.47 7.81 -14.24
C ALA A 123 15.89 8.05 -13.72
N LEU A 124 16.21 7.60 -12.50
CA LEU A 124 17.57 7.68 -11.96
C LEU A 124 18.50 6.67 -12.63
N ASP A 125 18.03 5.47 -12.96
CA ASP A 125 18.81 4.48 -13.72
C ASP A 125 19.15 5.01 -15.12
N ASP A 126 18.17 5.57 -15.84
CA ASP A 126 18.38 6.22 -17.13
C ASP A 126 19.41 7.35 -17.06
N LYS A 127 19.35 8.15 -15.97
CA LYS A 127 20.34 9.19 -15.71
C LYS A 127 21.73 8.60 -15.48
N ILE A 128 21.87 7.53 -14.69
CA ILE A 128 23.16 6.85 -14.46
C ILE A 128 23.71 6.33 -15.79
N ASN A 129 22.88 5.71 -16.62
CA ASN A 129 23.27 5.22 -17.95
C ASN A 129 23.75 6.34 -18.87
N THR A 130 23.15 7.53 -18.76
CA THR A 130 23.60 8.73 -19.50
C THR A 130 24.93 9.23 -18.97
N LEU A 131 25.07 9.40 -17.64
CA LEU A 131 26.31 9.84 -17.00
C LEU A 131 27.50 8.93 -17.32
N ARG A 132 27.28 7.61 -17.40
CA ARG A 132 28.32 6.65 -17.82
C ARG A 132 28.81 6.91 -19.24
N LYS A 133 27.89 7.13 -20.19
CA LYS A 133 28.26 7.43 -21.60
C LYS A 133 29.01 8.75 -21.72
N ASP A 134 28.59 9.75 -20.97
CA ASP A 134 29.24 11.06 -20.95
C ASP A 134 30.65 10.95 -20.36
N PHE A 135 30.80 10.23 -19.24
CA PHE A 135 32.09 9.93 -18.64
C PHE A 135 33.02 9.18 -19.60
N ASP A 136 32.54 8.14 -20.28
CA ASP A 136 33.32 7.39 -21.29
C ASP A 136 33.75 8.29 -22.45
N THR A 137 32.87 9.20 -22.89
CA THR A 137 33.16 10.16 -23.97
C THR A 137 34.25 11.15 -23.56
N LEU A 138 34.17 11.69 -22.34
CA LEU A 138 35.17 12.62 -21.81
C LEU A 138 36.55 11.95 -21.63
N ASN A 139 36.57 10.69 -21.14
CA ASN A 139 37.82 9.93 -21.00
C ASN A 139 38.48 9.58 -22.34
N ALA A 140 37.70 9.48 -23.42
CA ALA A 140 38.22 9.20 -24.77
C ALA A 140 38.68 10.46 -25.52
N ALA A 141 38.46 11.66 -24.98
CA ALA A 141 38.83 12.91 -25.63
C ALA A 141 40.35 13.14 -25.61
N ASP A 142 40.87 13.76 -26.69
CA ASP A 142 42.28 14.13 -26.82
C ASP A 142 42.39 15.59 -27.33
N PRO A 143 43.00 16.52 -26.56
CA PRO A 143 43.50 16.32 -25.20
C PRO A 143 42.37 16.14 -24.17
N PRO A 144 42.62 15.44 -23.05
CA PRO A 144 41.62 15.25 -22.01
C PRO A 144 41.32 16.55 -21.25
N ASP A 145 40.04 16.74 -20.92
CA ASP A 145 39.56 17.78 -19.99
C ASP A 145 39.37 17.15 -18.60
N PHE A 146 40.42 17.20 -17.77
CA PHE A 146 40.43 16.57 -16.45
C PHE A 146 39.38 17.16 -15.50
N ASP A 147 39.12 18.47 -15.56
CA ASP A 147 38.11 19.11 -14.71
C ASP A 147 36.70 18.61 -15.05
N ALA A 148 36.41 18.41 -16.35
CA ALA A 148 35.15 17.83 -16.78
C ALA A 148 35.01 16.35 -16.40
N ILE A 149 36.10 15.57 -16.51
CA ILE A 149 36.15 14.15 -16.12
C ILE A 149 35.87 14.00 -14.62
N ASP A 150 36.56 14.74 -13.76
CA ASP A 150 36.40 14.68 -12.30
C ASP A 150 34.97 15.02 -11.88
N LYS A 151 34.37 16.03 -12.54
CA LYS A 151 32.96 16.39 -12.32
C LYS A 151 32.02 15.26 -12.71
N ALA A 152 32.23 14.64 -13.88
CA ALA A 152 31.39 13.57 -14.37
C ALA A 152 31.50 12.30 -13.49
N GLU A 153 32.69 11.98 -13.00
CA GLU A 153 32.92 10.90 -12.03
C GLU A 153 32.13 11.14 -10.74
N ALA A 154 32.26 12.33 -10.15
CA ALA A 154 31.56 12.68 -8.92
C ALA A 154 30.03 12.62 -9.07
N ASP A 155 29.49 13.12 -10.19
CA ASP A 155 28.06 13.07 -10.50
C ASP A 155 27.57 11.61 -10.66
N LEU A 156 28.35 10.75 -11.33
CA LEU A 156 28.05 9.33 -11.52
C LEU A 156 28.07 8.54 -10.21
N ASP A 157 29.09 8.76 -9.38
CA ASP A 157 29.25 8.11 -8.08
C ASP A 157 28.09 8.48 -7.15
N TRP A 158 27.75 9.77 -7.09
CA TRP A 158 26.65 10.26 -6.28
C TRP A 158 25.31 9.67 -6.72
N ALA A 159 25.02 9.67 -8.03
CA ALA A 159 23.80 9.09 -8.58
C ALA A 159 23.71 7.58 -8.28
N THR A 160 24.81 6.85 -8.49
CA THR A 160 24.90 5.41 -8.23
C THR A 160 24.69 5.09 -6.75
N ARG A 161 25.25 5.90 -5.85
CA ARG A 161 25.03 5.75 -4.41
C ARG A 161 23.56 5.94 -4.04
N ILE A 162 22.94 7.04 -4.47
CA ILE A 162 21.52 7.30 -4.22
C ILE A 162 20.66 6.15 -4.72
N PHE A 163 20.94 5.65 -5.93
CA PHE A 163 20.18 4.55 -6.52
C PHE A 163 20.25 3.28 -5.66
N LYS A 164 21.44 2.89 -5.21
CA LYS A 164 21.64 1.73 -4.34
C LYS A 164 20.97 1.89 -2.98
N ASP A 165 21.14 3.05 -2.34
CA ASP A 165 20.52 3.35 -1.04
C ASP A 165 18.99 3.26 -1.13
N ARG A 166 18.42 3.77 -2.24
CA ARG A 166 16.98 3.69 -2.51
C ARG A 166 16.50 2.27 -2.79
N GLN A 167 17.23 1.50 -3.61
CA GLN A 167 16.91 0.09 -3.83
C GLN A 167 16.88 -0.71 -2.53
N GLN A 168 17.80 -0.45 -1.61
CA GLN A 168 17.81 -1.10 -0.29
C GLN A 168 16.63 -0.66 0.58
N ALA A 169 16.26 0.63 0.53
CA ALA A 169 15.15 1.16 1.31
C ALA A 169 13.76 0.68 0.82
N LEU A 170 13.66 0.19 -0.43
CA LEU A 170 12.40 -0.24 -1.04
C LEU A 170 11.68 -1.31 -0.20
N THR A 171 12.41 -2.23 0.44
CA THR A 171 11.83 -3.27 1.30
C THR A 171 10.95 -2.65 2.41
N TYR A 172 11.49 -1.68 3.16
CA TYR A 172 10.75 -1.02 4.24
C TYR A 172 9.57 -0.19 3.74
N VAL A 173 9.74 0.42 2.56
CA VAL A 173 8.66 1.15 1.88
C VAL A 173 7.52 0.20 1.53
N CYS A 174 7.84 -0.99 1.01
CA CYS A 174 6.88 -2.04 0.66
C CYS A 174 6.20 -2.73 1.85
N GLU A 175 6.78 -2.65 3.06
CA GLU A 175 6.15 -3.14 4.29
C GLU A 175 5.07 -2.18 4.83
N THR A 176 5.13 -0.90 4.48
CA THR A 176 4.21 0.11 5.02
C THR A 176 2.73 -0.19 4.76
N PRO A 177 2.30 -0.63 3.56
CA PRO A 177 0.92 -1.07 3.32
C PRO A 177 0.49 -2.22 4.25
N VAL A 178 1.36 -3.20 4.47
CA VAL A 178 1.08 -4.36 5.33
C VAL A 178 0.85 -3.92 6.77
N ILE A 179 1.66 -2.98 7.28
CA ILE A 179 1.48 -2.43 8.63
C ILE A 179 0.12 -1.71 8.76
N LEU A 180 -0.31 -0.98 7.73
CA LEU A 180 -1.63 -0.33 7.72
C LEU A 180 -2.77 -1.36 7.69
N GLU A 181 -2.61 -2.46 6.95
CA GLU A 181 -3.57 -3.58 6.93
C GLU A 181 -3.69 -4.25 8.29
N GLN A 182 -2.57 -4.56 8.93
CA GLN A 182 -2.54 -5.10 10.29
C GLN A 182 -3.23 -4.16 11.28
N ARG A 183 -3.02 -2.85 11.15
CA ARG A 183 -3.70 -1.84 11.97
C ARG A 183 -5.20 -1.84 11.73
N ALA A 184 -5.65 -1.87 10.47
CA ALA A 184 -7.09 -1.97 10.14
C ALA A 184 -7.73 -3.19 10.82
N PHE A 185 -7.06 -4.35 10.75
CA PHE A 185 -7.54 -5.58 11.37
C PHE A 185 -7.57 -5.51 12.91
N ALA A 186 -6.54 -4.93 13.52
CA ALA A 186 -6.49 -4.74 14.97
C ALA A 186 -7.62 -3.81 15.45
N LEU A 187 -7.82 -2.67 14.79
CA LEU A 187 -8.87 -1.71 15.12
C LEU A 187 -10.27 -2.28 14.85
N GLY A 188 -10.45 -3.03 13.75
CA GLY A 188 -11.71 -3.70 13.44
C GLY A 188 -12.14 -4.65 14.57
N ARG A 189 -11.24 -5.54 15.00
CA ARG A 189 -11.50 -6.46 16.14
C ARG A 189 -11.72 -5.73 17.46
N MET A 190 -10.94 -4.68 17.71
CA MET A 190 -11.05 -3.85 18.91
C MET A 190 -12.43 -3.20 19.02
N ILE A 191 -12.90 -2.55 17.96
CA ILE A 191 -14.22 -1.91 17.91
C ILE A 191 -15.32 -2.97 18.00
N GLN A 192 -15.15 -4.10 17.29
CA GLN A 192 -16.11 -5.20 17.33
C GLN A 192 -16.29 -5.78 18.74
N SER A 193 -15.23 -5.83 19.54
CA SER A 193 -15.29 -6.37 20.92
C SER A 193 -16.18 -5.56 21.88
N LYS A 194 -16.72 -4.43 21.43
CA LYS A 194 -17.58 -3.51 22.19
C LYS A 194 -19.03 -3.50 21.72
N LEU A 195 -19.37 -4.36 20.76
CA LEU A 195 -20.73 -4.66 20.35
C LEU A 195 -21.35 -5.74 21.22
#